data_AF-A0A368TCU1-F1
#
_entry.id   AF-A0A368TCU1-F1
#
_cell.length_a   1.000
_cell.length_b   1.000
_cell.length_c   1.000
_cell.angle_alpha   90.00
_cell.angle_beta   90.00
_cell.angle_gamma   90.00
#
_symmetry.space_group_name_H-M   'P 1'
#
loop_
_entity.id
_entity.type
_entity.pdbx_description
1 polymer ?
#
loop_
_entity_poly.entity_id
_entity_poly.type
_entity_poly.pdbx_seq_one_letter_code
_entity_poly.pdbx_strand_id
1 'polypeptide(L)' 'MRHRTAPLVHTFEELLTPGEVAARFRVDAKTVTRWANTGKLTTIRTPGGHRRYRKSEIDALLL' A
#
# COMPACT_ATOMS: atom_id res chain seq x y z
N MET A 1 20.80 -7.51 -37.79
CA MET A 1 20.77 -7.65 -36.32
C MET A 1 19.83 -6.58 -35.76
N ARG A 2 18.65 -6.95 -35.23
CA ARG A 2 17.72 -5.99 -34.62
C ARG A 2 17.75 -6.23 -33.11
N HIS A 3 18.31 -5.30 -32.36
CA HIS A 3 18.19 -5.29 -30.90
C HIS A 3 16.73 -5.00 -30.56
N ARG A 4 16.02 -5.99 -30.03
CA ARG A 4 14.66 -5.85 -29.52
C ARG A 4 14.78 -5.22 -28.14
N THR A 5 14.61 -3.91 -28.04
CA THR A 5 14.52 -3.23 -26.74
C THR A 5 13.19 -3.65 -26.10
N ALA A 6 13.26 -4.40 -24.99
CA ALA A 6 12.06 -4.70 -24.19
C ALA A 6 11.55 -3.38 -23.57
N PRO A 7 10.24 -3.12 -23.56
CA PRO A 7 9.72 -1.92 -22.93
C PRO A 7 10.04 -1.97 -21.43
N LEU A 8 10.59 -0.88 -20.90
CA LEU A 8 10.76 -0.70 -19.47
C LEU A 8 9.38 -0.51 -18.85
N VAL A 9 8.81 -1.61 -18.35
CA VAL A 9 7.58 -1.56 -17.58
C VAL A 9 7.92 -0.96 -16.22
N HIS A 10 7.58 0.31 -16.02
CA HIS A 10 7.62 0.91 -14.70
C HIS A 10 6.42 0.38 -13.92
N THR A 11 6.64 -0.65 -13.10
CA THR A 11 5.63 -1.12 -12.16
C THR A 11 5.57 -0.12 -11.01
N PHE A 12 4.72 0.89 -11.13
CA PHE A 12 4.44 1.78 -10.01
C PHE A 12 3.72 0.98 -8.91
N GLU A 13 4.28 1.00 -7.69
CA GLU A 13 3.64 0.39 -6.53
C GLU A 13 2.32 1.12 -6.22
N GLU A 14 1.21 0.37 -6.23
CA GLU A 14 -0.10 0.92 -5.89
C GLU A 14 -0.19 1.18 -4.39
N LEU A 15 -0.69 2.37 -4.03
CA LEU A 15 -0.81 2.79 -2.63
C LEU A 15 -2.27 2.95 -2.22
N LEU A 16 -2.63 2.30 -1.12
CA LEU A 16 -3.95 2.33 -0.51
C LEU A 16 -4.05 3.40 0.58
N THR A 17 -5.23 3.98 0.71
CA THR A 17 -5.65 4.82 1.82
C THR A 17 -6.01 3.97 3.06
N PRO A 18 -6.09 4.56 4.27
CA PRO A 18 -6.54 3.83 5.45
C PRO A 18 -7.93 3.19 5.28
N GLY A 19 -8.84 3.86 4.55
CA GLY A 19 -10.19 3.35 4.28
C GLY A 19 -10.20 2.12 3.36
N GLU A 20 -9.35 2.11 2.34
CA GLU A 20 -9.23 0.95 1.43
C GLU A 20 -8.60 -0.27 2.10
N VAL A 21 -7.68 -0.05 3.05
CA VAL A 21 -7.15 -1.13 3.91
C VAL A 21 -8.24 -1.63 4.86
N ALA A 22 -8.96 -0.71 5.50
CA ALA A 22 -10.05 -1.02 6.42
C ALA A 22 -11.13 -1.88 5.76
N ALA A 23 -11.53 -1.54 4.53
CA ALA A 23 -12.50 -2.29 3.75
C ALA A 23 -12.05 -3.73 3.46
N ARG A 24 -10.77 -3.95 3.14
CA ARG A 24 -10.21 -5.29 2.89
C ARG A 24 -10.21 -6.17 4.13
N PHE A 25 -9.76 -5.63 5.26
CA PHE A 25 -9.74 -6.35 6.54
C PHE A 25 -11.09 -6.39 7.26
N ARG A 26 -12.12 -5.71 6.73
CA ARG A 26 -13.43 -5.53 7.36
C ARG A 26 -13.34 -4.96 8.79
N VAL A 27 -12.49 -3.97 8.97
CA VAL A 27 -12.31 -3.24 10.23
C VAL A 27 -12.58 -1.75 10.03
N ASP A 28 -12.59 -0.98 11.11
CA ASP A 28 -12.64 0.48 11.05
C ASP A 28 -11.25 1.09 10.71
N ALA A 29 -11.24 2.26 10.06
CA ALA A 29 -10.00 2.97 9.71
C ALA A 29 -9.17 3.39 10.93
N LYS A 30 -9.78 3.58 12.10
CA LYS A 30 -9.08 3.83 13.37
C LYS A 30 -8.27 2.62 13.81
N THR A 31 -8.74 1.41 13.52
CA THR A 31 -7.99 0.15 13.76
C THR A 31 -6.75 0.10 12.88
N VAL A 32 -6.87 0.44 11.60
CA VAL A 32 -5.72 0.53 10.67
C VAL A 32 -4.72 1.60 11.13
N THR A 33 -5.22 2.74 11.62
CA THR A 33 -4.39 3.81 12.20
C THR A 33 -3.62 3.32 13.42
N ARG A 34 -4.28 2.55 14.30
CA ARG A 34 -3.65 1.92 15.47
C ARG A 34 -2.56 0.93 15.06
N TRP A 35 -2.81 0.07 14.08
CA TRP A 35 -1.81 -0.88 13.57
C TRP A 35 -0.55 -0.16 13.09
N ALA A 36 -0.73 0.90 12.30
CA ALA A 36 0.39 1.74 11.86
C ALA A 36 1.11 2.45 13.02
N ASN A 37 0.39 2.94 14.04
CA ASN A 37 1.03 3.53 15.23
C ASN A 37 1.86 2.50 16.01
N THR A 38 1.40 1.25 16.03
CA THR A 38 2.10 0.15 16.71
C THR A 38 3.14 -0.55 15.82
N GLY A 39 3.40 -0.03 14.62
CA GLY A 39 4.39 -0.61 13.69
C GLY A 39 3.98 -1.93 13.02
N LYS A 40 2.69 -2.31 13.08
CA LYS A 40 2.18 -3.55 12.45
C LYS A 40 1.98 -3.44 10.95
N LEU A 41 1.88 -2.22 10.42
CA LEU A 41 1.80 -1.92 9.00
C LEU A 41 2.80 -0.83 8.67
N THR A 42 3.54 -1.01 7.57
CA THR A 42 4.44 0.02 7.05
C THR A 42 3.61 1.16 6.47
N THR A 43 4.02 2.40 6.72
CA THR A 43 3.32 3.59 6.19
C THR A 43 4.22 4.45 5.34
N ILE A 44 3.65 4.98 4.27
CA ILE A 44 4.18 6.09 3.49
C ILE A 44 3.35 7.32 3.85
N ARG A 45 3.99 8.48 3.97
CA ARG A 45 3.29 9.74 4.23
C ARG A 45 3.30 10.59 2.97
N THR A 46 2.14 11.10 2.59
CA THR A 46 2.05 12.18 1.61
C THR A 46 2.63 13.48 2.18
N PRO A 47 3.00 14.49 1.37
CA PRO A 47 3.41 15.80 1.87
C PRO A 47 2.41 16.43 2.86
N GLY A 48 1.10 16.21 2.68
CA GLY A 48 0.05 16.64 3.62
C GLY A 48 -0.13 15.78 4.87
N GLY A 49 0.76 14.80 5.13
CA GLY A 49 0.75 13.98 6.34
C GLY A 49 -0.21 12.78 6.35
N HIS A 50 -1.07 12.62 5.34
CA HIS A 50 -1.94 11.45 5.21
C HIS A 50 -1.13 10.16 5.00
N ARG A 51 -1.62 9.06 5.59
CA ARG A 51 -1.01 7.73 5.46
C ARG A 51 -1.42 7.06 4.16
N ARG A 52 -0.47 6.32 3.62
CA ARG A 52 -0.63 5.40 2.49
C ARG A 52 0.05 4.07 2.82
N TYR A 53 -0.49 2.99 2.27
CA TYR A 53 -0.06 1.61 2.51
C TYR A 53 0.22 0.94 1.19
N ARG A 54 1.29 0.15 1.10
CA ARG A 54 1.60 -0.61 -0.13
C ARG A 54 0.55 -1.68 -0.34
N LYS A 55 -0.07 -1.72 -1.52
CA LYS A 55 -1.05 -2.76 -1.84
C LYS A 55 -0.43 -4.15 -1.74
N SER A 56 0.81 -4.33 -2.19
CA SER A 56 1.52 -5.61 -2.10
C SER A 56 1.63 -6.15 -0.67
N GLU A 57 1.98 -5.30 0.29
CA GLU A 57 2.04 -5.66 1.72
C GLU A 57 0.67 -6.05 2.26
N ILE A 58 -0.37 -5.28 1.92
CA ILE A 58 -1.74 -5.53 2.38
C ILE A 58 -2.30 -6.83 1.80
N ASP A 59 -2.11 -7.06 0.51
CA ASP A 59 -2.57 -8.28 -0.17
C ASP A 59 -1.83 -9.52 0.38
N ALA A 60 -0.55 -9.40 0.74
CA ALA A 60 0.22 -10.48 1.37
C ALA A 60 -0.26 -10.88 2.78
N LEU A 61 -0.97 -9.99 3.48
CA LEU A 61 -1.53 -10.22 4.82
C LEU A 61 -2.95 -10.80 4.80
N LEU A 62 -3.56 -10.95 3.62
CA LEU A 62 -4.91 -11.51 3.42
C LEU A 62 -4.90 -12.97 2.94
N LEU A 63 -3.71 -13.52 2.67
CA LEU A 63 -3.47 -14.92 2.33
C LEU A 63 -3.52 -15.80 3.59
#